data_AF-A0A8T5U8N8-F1
#
_entry.id   AF-A0A8T5U8N8-F1
#
_cell.length_a   1.000
_cell.length_b   1.000
_cell.length_c   1.000
_cell.angle_alpha   90.00
_cell.angle_beta   90.00
_cell.angle_gamma   90.00
#
_symmetry.space_group_name_H-M   'P 1'
#
loop_
_entity.id
_entity.type
_entity.pdbx_description
1 polymer ?
#
loop_
_entity_poly.entity_id
_entity_poly.type
_entity_poly.pdbx_seq_one_letter_code
_entity_poly.pdbx_strand_id
1 'polypeptide(L)'
;MVLKPHTIIEDYNNDRIDKSTTIKLLTSIIENYDEEKSRMEAITILNTLKIKTKTLFEFFENLLLSDSSEVIRNAAAKYISTNFLEISLPVFQWVIQHETSYYSLITVVNSLVKIHTSEAKSILKEQIKKIRAIKYLNVDKGYGNKKYRKVLKSYFKRKPIDKLSHKQLAAILIDFLTIKDIIEEIPNVYFELDEKTLLIEKLDLSDYLEFEVKGTPWGWKNNLRNLSQITGLSNLKHLKTLDLSNNQIGDLEGITELKNLTHLVLPNNQISDLRNLEYINQLSNLQFIDLCGNDITKNVKNEDFNPYCRVLLKRYIQ
;
A
#
# COMPACT_ATOMS: atom_id res chain seq x y z
N MET A 1 -5.27 19.00 34.47
CA MET A 1 -4.97 17.55 34.36
C MET A 1 -4.97 17.21 32.89
N VAL A 2 -3.94 16.54 32.37
CA VAL A 2 -3.92 16.11 30.96
C VAL A 2 -4.99 15.02 30.80
N LEU A 3 -5.98 15.27 29.95
CA LEU A 3 -7.03 14.31 29.61
C LEU A 3 -6.40 13.14 28.83
N LYS A 4 -6.66 11.91 29.27
CA LYS A 4 -6.15 10.72 28.59
C LYS A 4 -7.29 9.93 27.95
N PRO A 5 -7.17 9.49 26.69
CA PRO A 5 -8.25 8.78 26.00
C PRO A 5 -8.72 7.51 26.74
N HIS A 6 -7.81 6.68 27.24
CA HIS A 6 -8.16 5.51 28.05
C HIS A 6 -9.00 5.84 29.30
N THR A 7 -8.69 6.94 30.01
CA THR A 7 -9.46 7.34 31.19
C THR A 7 -10.88 7.74 30.81
N ILE A 8 -11.07 8.40 29.67
CA ILE A 8 -12.39 8.80 29.18
C ILE A 8 -13.25 7.56 28.86
N ILE A 9 -12.69 6.55 28.19
CA ILE A 9 -13.45 5.34 27.87
C ILE A 9 -13.73 4.49 29.12
N GLU A 10 -12.82 4.45 30.10
CA GLU A 10 -13.08 3.84 31.41
C GLU A 10 -14.22 4.54 32.14
N ASP A 11 -14.24 5.87 32.17
CA ASP A 11 -15.30 6.63 32.82
C ASP A 11 -16.64 6.44 32.11
N TYR A 12 -16.66 6.37 30.77
CA TYR A 12 -17.86 6.03 30.00
C TYR A 12 -18.38 4.62 30.30
N ASN A 13 -17.49 3.62 30.33
CA ASN A 13 -17.86 2.22 30.61
C ASN A 13 -18.35 2.01 32.04
N ASN A 14 -17.94 2.87 32.97
CA ASN A 14 -18.38 2.86 34.37
C ASN A 14 -19.56 3.81 34.64
N ASP A 15 -20.26 4.28 33.59
CA ASP A 15 -21.40 5.20 33.66
C ASP A 15 -21.13 6.52 34.43
N ARG A 16 -19.86 6.94 34.53
CA ARG A 16 -19.47 8.20 35.20
C ARG A 16 -19.66 9.42 34.32
N ILE A 17 -19.59 9.23 33.00
CA ILE A 17 -19.85 10.26 32.00
C ILE A 17 -20.80 9.73 30.94
N ASP A 18 -21.64 10.60 30.40
CA ASP A 18 -22.55 10.22 29.33
C ASP A 18 -21.84 10.20 27.96
N LYS A 19 -22.57 9.68 26.97
CA LYS A 19 -22.10 9.58 25.58
C LYS A 19 -21.74 10.94 24.96
N SER A 20 -22.50 12.00 25.28
CA SER A 20 -22.28 13.33 24.72
C SER A 20 -20.97 13.93 25.23
N THR A 21 -20.73 13.78 26.53
CA THR A 21 -19.52 14.21 27.23
C THR A 21 -18.32 13.44 26.73
N THR A 22 -18.47 12.12 26.58
CA THR A 22 -17.44 11.25 26.00
C THR A 22 -16.98 11.73 24.62
N ILE A 23 -17.94 12.01 23.71
CA ILE A 23 -17.61 12.54 22.38
C ILE A 23 -16.86 13.87 22.49
N LYS A 24 -17.38 14.82 23.26
CA LYS A 24 -16.79 16.15 23.40
C LYS A 24 -15.34 16.10 23.90
N LEU A 25 -15.07 15.25 24.90
CA LEU A 25 -13.74 15.08 25.45
C LEU A 25 -12.79 14.45 24.43
N LEU A 26 -13.22 13.41 23.71
CA LEU A 26 -12.39 12.75 22.70
C LEU A 26 -12.11 13.68 21.50
N THR A 27 -13.11 14.41 20.99
CA THR A 27 -12.89 15.38 19.91
C THR A 27 -11.98 16.52 20.36
N SER A 28 -12.10 17.00 21.61
CA SER A 28 -11.20 18.00 22.16
C SER A 28 -9.75 17.51 22.23
N ILE A 29 -9.50 16.24 22.59
CA ILE A 29 -8.16 15.66 22.51
C ILE A 29 -7.65 15.69 21.07
N ILE A 30 -8.48 15.27 20.11
CA ILE A 30 -8.06 15.19 18.70
C ILE A 30 -7.72 16.58 18.14
N GLU A 31 -8.42 17.64 18.53
CA GLU A 31 -8.17 19.00 18.02
C GLU A 31 -6.98 19.70 18.67
N ASN A 32 -6.78 19.49 19.98
CA ASN A 32 -5.92 20.37 20.78
C ASN A 32 -4.59 19.73 21.19
N TYR A 33 -4.39 18.43 20.95
CA TYR A 33 -3.16 17.76 21.31
C TYR A 33 -2.20 17.77 20.11
N ASP A 34 -0.94 18.14 20.36
CA ASP A 34 0.12 18.04 19.35
C ASP A 34 0.55 16.58 19.13
N GLU A 35 0.42 15.73 20.16
CA GLU A 35 0.88 14.35 20.11
C GLU A 35 -0.07 13.45 19.30
N GLU A 36 0.39 13.02 18.13
CA GLU A 36 -0.37 12.15 17.22
C GLU A 36 -0.89 10.86 17.87
N LYS A 37 -0.10 10.25 18.76
CA LYS A 37 -0.48 9.00 19.46
C LYS A 37 -1.76 9.16 20.26
N SER A 38 -1.86 10.24 21.06
CA SER A 38 -3.04 10.53 21.88
C SER A 38 -4.28 10.82 21.02
N ARG A 39 -4.09 11.55 19.91
CA ARG A 39 -5.15 11.82 18.93
C ARG A 39 -5.65 10.52 18.28
N MET A 40 -4.74 9.64 17.86
CA MET A 40 -5.05 8.35 17.24
C MET A 40 -5.79 7.40 18.20
N GLU A 41 -5.40 7.37 19.48
CA GLU A 41 -6.11 6.61 20.51
C GLU A 41 -7.55 7.13 20.67
N ALA A 42 -7.75 8.45 20.71
CA ALA A 42 -9.08 9.04 20.79
C ALA A 42 -9.96 8.72 19.57
N ILE A 43 -9.42 8.78 18.34
CA ILE A 43 -10.14 8.39 17.12
C ILE A 43 -10.53 6.90 17.17
N THR A 44 -9.62 6.05 17.65
CA THR A 44 -9.87 4.61 17.78
C THR A 44 -11.03 4.35 18.73
N ILE A 45 -11.05 5.02 19.88
CA ILE A 45 -12.16 4.94 20.84
C ILE A 45 -13.48 5.42 20.22
N LEU A 46 -13.49 6.56 19.53
CA LEU A 46 -14.70 7.02 18.84
C LEU A 46 -15.24 5.97 17.87
N ASN A 47 -14.35 5.26 17.16
CA ASN A 47 -14.74 4.23 16.20
C ASN A 47 -15.32 2.98 16.88
N THR A 48 -14.85 2.60 18.06
CA THR A 48 -15.41 1.46 18.82
C THR A 48 -16.81 1.76 19.36
N LEU A 49 -17.10 3.03 19.67
CA LEU A 49 -18.42 3.46 20.15
C LEU A 49 -19.49 3.45 19.05
N LYS A 50 -19.10 3.38 17.77
CA LYS A 50 -19.99 3.33 16.58
C LYS A 50 -21.04 4.45 16.56
N ILE A 51 -20.68 5.63 17.02
CA ILE A 51 -21.62 6.76 17.11
C ILE A 51 -21.65 7.52 15.78
N LYS A 52 -22.87 7.70 15.26
CA LYS A 52 -23.12 8.36 13.99
C LYS A 52 -23.95 9.61 14.21
N THR A 53 -23.29 10.76 14.31
CA THR A 53 -23.95 12.08 14.35
C THR A 53 -23.46 12.94 13.21
N LYS A 54 -24.31 13.87 12.75
CA LYS A 54 -23.92 14.85 11.73
C LYS A 54 -22.69 15.66 12.16
N THR A 55 -22.63 16.08 13.42
CA THR A 55 -21.49 16.79 13.99
C THR A 55 -20.19 15.98 13.93
N LEU A 56 -20.24 14.66 14.18
CA LEU A 56 -19.06 13.81 14.04
C LEU A 56 -18.65 13.63 12.58
N PHE A 57 -19.61 13.55 11.66
CA PHE A 57 -19.27 13.55 10.23
C PHE A 57 -18.55 14.83 9.83
N GLU A 58 -19.11 16.00 10.13
CA GLU A 58 -18.52 17.32 9.82
C GLU A 58 -17.14 17.47 10.47
N PHE A 59 -16.97 16.99 11.71
CA PHE A 59 -15.70 16.98 12.42
C PHE A 59 -14.63 16.16 11.68
N PHE A 60 -14.92 14.91 11.35
CA PHE A 60 -13.97 14.05 10.63
C PHE A 60 -13.77 14.48 9.17
N GLU A 61 -14.77 15.07 8.54
CA GLU A 61 -14.63 15.69 7.22
C GLU A 61 -13.58 16.81 7.28
N ASN A 62 -13.68 17.72 8.25
CA ASN A 62 -12.68 18.78 8.42
C ASN A 62 -11.29 18.22 8.69
N LEU A 63 -11.15 17.23 9.59
CA LEU A 63 -9.86 16.58 9.84
C LEU A 63 -9.27 15.98 8.56
N LEU A 64 -10.06 15.26 7.77
CA LEU A 64 -9.61 14.68 6.51
C LEU A 64 -9.14 15.73 5.50
N LEU A 65 -9.75 16.92 5.50
CA LEU A 65 -9.46 17.97 4.53
C LEU A 65 -8.29 18.87 4.91
N SER A 66 -8.02 19.06 6.21
CA SER A 66 -7.12 20.13 6.67
C SER A 66 -6.09 19.75 7.72
N ASP A 67 -6.15 18.55 8.31
CA ASP A 67 -5.16 18.19 9.34
C ASP A 67 -3.74 18.14 8.78
N SER A 68 -2.77 18.65 9.53
CA SER A 68 -1.37 18.64 9.11
C SER A 68 -0.76 17.23 9.10
N SER A 69 -1.21 16.35 10.01
CA SER A 69 -0.76 14.96 10.07
C SER A 69 -1.50 14.10 9.04
N GLU A 70 -0.75 13.50 8.12
CA GLU A 70 -1.31 12.55 7.17
C GLU A 70 -1.88 11.28 7.83
N VAL A 71 -1.33 10.89 8.99
CA VAL A 71 -1.81 9.75 9.75
C VAL A 71 -3.21 10.04 10.29
N ILE A 72 -3.43 11.26 10.78
CA ILE A 72 -4.73 11.73 11.27
C ILE A 72 -5.73 11.89 10.12
N ARG A 73 -5.30 12.44 8.96
CA ARG A 73 -6.16 12.50 7.76
C ARG A 73 -6.60 11.10 7.34
N ASN A 74 -5.69 10.13 7.29
CA ASN A 74 -6.02 8.74 6.97
C ASN A 74 -6.97 8.11 8.01
N ALA A 75 -6.76 8.39 9.30
CA ALA A 75 -7.65 7.92 10.36
C ALA A 75 -9.06 8.51 10.21
N ALA A 76 -9.18 9.79 9.85
CA ALA A 76 -10.45 10.44 9.54
C ALA A 76 -11.12 9.81 8.31
N ALA A 77 -10.38 9.53 7.23
CA ALA A 77 -10.89 8.80 6.07
C ALA A 77 -11.45 7.42 6.44
N LYS A 78 -10.74 6.67 7.31
CA LYS A 78 -11.19 5.36 7.80
C LYS A 78 -12.45 5.47 8.66
N TYR A 79 -12.52 6.48 9.53
CA TYR A 79 -13.70 6.75 10.35
C TYR A 79 -14.92 7.02 9.46
N ILE A 80 -14.80 7.93 8.48
CA ILE A 80 -15.87 8.26 7.54
C ILE A 80 -16.27 7.02 6.72
N SER A 81 -15.30 6.27 6.19
CA SER A 81 -15.54 5.04 5.42
C SER A 81 -16.33 3.99 6.20
N THR A 82 -16.08 3.90 7.50
CA THR A 82 -16.70 2.90 8.38
C THR A 82 -18.09 3.34 8.84
N ASN A 83 -18.23 4.62 9.21
CA ASN A 83 -19.41 5.11 9.92
C ASN A 83 -20.39 5.88 9.04
N PHE A 84 -19.95 6.45 7.93
CA PHE A 84 -20.74 7.39 7.12
C PHE A 84 -20.61 7.15 5.61
N LEU A 85 -20.43 5.89 5.21
CA LEU A 85 -20.17 5.52 3.82
C LEU A 85 -21.24 6.08 2.86
N GLU A 86 -22.50 6.07 3.27
CA GLU A 86 -23.66 6.53 2.51
C GLU A 86 -23.65 8.02 2.14
N ILE A 87 -23.01 8.87 2.95
CA ILE A 87 -22.90 10.33 2.70
C ILE A 87 -21.48 10.77 2.32
N SER A 88 -20.53 9.84 2.30
CA SER A 88 -19.09 10.14 2.14
C SER A 88 -18.64 10.48 0.71
N LEU A 89 -19.49 10.28 -0.29
CA LEU A 89 -19.11 10.43 -1.70
C LEU A 89 -18.53 11.83 -2.04
N PRO A 90 -19.12 12.97 -1.59
CA PRO A 90 -18.62 14.30 -1.92
C PRO A 90 -17.21 14.56 -1.35
N VAL A 91 -16.97 14.26 -0.07
CA VAL A 91 -15.64 14.43 0.55
C VAL A 91 -14.62 13.52 -0.13
N PHE A 92 -14.97 12.27 -0.42
CA PHE A 92 -14.06 11.34 -1.12
C PHE A 92 -13.75 11.76 -2.55
N GLN A 93 -14.70 12.38 -3.26
CA GLN A 93 -14.44 12.99 -4.55
C GLN A 93 -13.43 14.14 -4.46
N TRP A 94 -13.49 14.96 -3.41
CA TRP A 94 -12.54 16.04 -3.20
C TRP A 94 -11.15 15.48 -2.85
N VAL A 95 -11.08 14.54 -1.91
CA VAL A 95 -9.83 13.98 -1.38
C VAL A 95 -9.05 13.28 -2.48
N ILE A 96 -9.68 12.43 -3.30
CA ILE A 96 -8.99 11.73 -4.39
C ILE A 96 -8.42 12.67 -5.48
N GLN A 97 -8.75 13.96 -5.45
CA GLN A 97 -8.23 14.95 -6.38
C GLN A 97 -7.11 15.82 -5.80
N HIS A 98 -7.04 15.99 -4.48
CA HIS A 98 -6.21 17.00 -3.83
C HIS A 98 -5.30 16.44 -2.72
N GLU A 99 -5.62 15.28 -2.16
CA GLU A 99 -4.78 14.63 -1.14
C GLU A 99 -3.52 14.03 -1.77
N THR A 100 -2.43 14.10 -1.03
CA THR A 100 -1.12 13.56 -1.43
C THR A 100 -0.75 12.31 -0.66
N SER A 101 -1.29 12.12 0.56
CA SER A 101 -0.99 10.96 1.39
C SER A 101 -1.45 9.66 0.73
N TYR A 102 -0.51 8.75 0.55
CA TYR A 102 -0.76 7.43 -0.01
C TYR A 102 -1.87 6.68 0.75
N TYR A 103 -1.77 6.61 2.08
CA TYR A 103 -2.72 5.84 2.88
C TYR A 103 -4.14 6.41 2.84
N SER A 104 -4.29 7.73 2.87
CA SER A 104 -5.60 8.39 2.70
C SER A 104 -6.20 8.07 1.34
N LEU A 105 -5.41 8.17 0.26
CA LEU A 105 -5.86 7.84 -1.09
C LEU A 105 -6.28 6.36 -1.22
N ILE A 106 -5.52 5.42 -0.65
CA ILE A 106 -5.88 4.00 -0.63
C ILE A 106 -7.20 3.77 0.11
N THR A 107 -7.40 4.41 1.28
CA THR A 107 -8.65 4.34 2.03
C THR A 107 -9.82 4.87 1.21
N VAL A 108 -9.65 6.00 0.53
CA VAL A 108 -10.70 6.59 -0.32
C VAL A 108 -11.02 5.72 -1.52
N VAL A 109 -10.03 5.19 -2.24
CA VAL A 109 -10.26 4.32 -3.40
C VAL A 109 -11.02 3.06 -2.99
N ASN A 110 -10.64 2.44 -1.87
CA ASN A 110 -11.36 1.28 -1.33
C ASN A 110 -12.80 1.64 -0.92
N SER A 111 -13.02 2.85 -0.40
CA SER A 111 -14.36 3.31 -0.01
C SER A 111 -15.26 3.57 -1.22
N LEU A 112 -14.72 4.16 -2.29
CA LEU A 112 -15.43 4.34 -3.56
C LEU A 112 -15.89 3.01 -4.17
N VAL A 113 -15.12 1.94 -3.99
CA VAL A 113 -15.59 0.59 -4.35
C VAL A 113 -16.82 0.24 -3.54
N LYS A 114 -16.78 0.37 -2.21
CA LYS A 114 -17.88 -0.01 -1.31
C LYS A 114 -19.16 0.81 -1.52
N ILE A 115 -19.07 2.07 -1.98
CA ILE A 115 -20.24 2.90 -2.31
C ILE A 115 -21.03 2.31 -3.49
N HIS A 116 -20.36 1.63 -4.43
CA HIS A 116 -20.96 0.88 -5.53
C HIS A 116 -21.92 1.66 -6.47
N THR A 117 -21.89 3.00 -6.51
CA THR A 117 -22.73 3.83 -7.40
C THR A 117 -22.09 4.14 -8.76
N SER A 118 -22.89 4.61 -9.73
CA SER A 118 -22.39 5.10 -11.03
C SER A 118 -21.43 6.28 -10.90
N GLU A 119 -21.69 7.16 -9.94
CA GLU A 119 -20.92 8.36 -9.64
C GLU A 119 -19.55 7.96 -9.07
N ALA A 120 -19.51 7.05 -8.10
CA ALA A 120 -18.26 6.49 -7.57
C ALA A 120 -17.43 5.82 -8.66
N LYS A 121 -18.08 5.09 -9.58
CA LYS A 121 -17.41 4.53 -10.77
C LYS A 121 -16.83 5.63 -11.65
N SER A 122 -17.57 6.71 -11.88
CA SER A 122 -17.14 7.84 -12.70
C SER A 122 -15.88 8.49 -12.13
N ILE A 123 -15.85 8.72 -10.82
CA ILE A 123 -14.68 9.26 -10.10
C ILE A 123 -13.44 8.38 -10.35
N LEU A 124 -13.55 7.06 -10.16
CA LEU A 124 -12.43 6.13 -10.42
C LEU A 124 -11.96 6.18 -11.88
N LYS A 125 -12.91 6.23 -12.85
CA LYS A 125 -12.58 6.35 -14.28
C LYS A 125 -11.84 7.65 -14.59
N GLU A 126 -12.24 8.76 -13.98
CA GLU A 126 -11.59 10.06 -14.17
C GLU A 126 -10.14 10.05 -13.70
N GLN A 127 -9.86 9.41 -12.56
CA GLN A 127 -8.48 9.28 -12.06
C GLN A 127 -7.61 8.45 -13.01
N ILE A 128 -8.13 7.33 -13.53
CA ILE A 128 -7.39 6.54 -14.54
C ILE A 128 -7.18 7.33 -15.83
N LYS A 129 -8.15 8.15 -16.26
CA LYS A 129 -7.99 9.05 -17.41
C LYS A 129 -6.89 10.09 -17.16
N LYS A 130 -6.78 10.63 -15.95
CA LYS A 130 -5.69 11.55 -15.55
C LYS A 130 -4.33 10.86 -15.65
N ILE A 131 -4.18 9.64 -15.14
CA ILE A 131 -2.95 8.83 -15.27
C ILE A 131 -2.55 8.70 -16.75
N ARG A 132 -3.52 8.37 -17.61
CA ARG A 132 -3.30 8.27 -19.07
C ARG A 132 -2.85 9.58 -19.72
N ALA A 133 -3.21 10.71 -19.12
CA ALA A 133 -2.92 12.06 -19.60
C ALA A 133 -1.64 12.67 -19.03
N ILE A 134 -0.97 12.02 -18.05
CA ILE A 134 0.30 12.49 -17.48
C ILE A 134 1.29 12.81 -18.61
N LYS A 135 1.72 14.07 -18.65
CA LYS A 135 2.83 14.56 -19.48
C LYS A 135 4.12 14.34 -18.70
N TYR A 136 5.23 14.14 -19.41
CA TYR A 136 6.52 13.73 -18.84
C TYR A 136 6.87 14.52 -17.57
N LEU A 137 7.06 13.81 -16.46
CA LEU A 137 7.75 14.31 -15.27
C LEU A 137 9.24 14.00 -15.42
N ASN A 138 10.08 14.77 -14.71
CA ASN A 138 11.55 14.75 -14.74
C ASN A 138 12.19 13.36 -14.93
N VAL A 139 13.36 13.35 -15.57
CA VAL A 139 14.07 12.17 -16.11
C VAL A 139 14.19 11.02 -15.10
N ASP A 140 14.36 11.33 -13.81
CA ASP A 140 14.56 10.34 -12.73
C ASP A 140 13.25 9.76 -12.14
N LYS A 141 12.10 10.45 -12.29
CA LYS A 141 10.77 9.98 -11.85
C LYS A 141 9.83 9.63 -13.02
N GLY A 142 10.32 9.79 -14.24
CA GLY A 142 9.53 9.74 -15.46
C GLY A 142 9.32 8.34 -16.04
N TYR A 143 10.18 7.36 -15.71
CA TYR A 143 10.14 6.05 -16.36
C TYR A 143 8.93 5.20 -15.97
N GLY A 144 8.68 5.02 -14.66
CA GLY A 144 7.54 4.25 -14.16
C GLY A 144 6.22 4.83 -14.67
N ASN A 145 6.07 6.14 -14.54
CA ASN A 145 4.89 6.87 -15.05
C ASN A 145 4.72 6.73 -16.58
N LYS A 146 5.81 6.79 -17.36
CA LYS A 146 5.79 6.60 -18.82
C LYS A 146 5.37 5.18 -19.20
N LYS A 147 5.87 4.16 -18.48
CA LYS A 147 5.55 2.75 -18.70
C LYS A 147 4.06 2.48 -18.46
N TYR A 148 3.56 2.87 -17.28
CA TYR A 148 2.14 2.73 -16.92
C TYR A 148 1.23 3.38 -17.96
N ARG A 149 1.54 4.65 -18.33
CA ARG A 149 0.80 5.40 -19.34
C ARG A 149 0.77 4.71 -20.71
N LYS A 150 1.89 4.16 -21.18
CA LYS A 150 1.98 3.51 -22.50
C LYS A 150 1.10 2.25 -22.56
N VAL A 151 1.15 1.43 -21.51
CA VAL A 151 0.34 0.22 -21.42
C VAL A 151 -1.14 0.57 -21.36
N LEU A 152 -1.55 1.52 -20.50
CA LEU A 152 -2.94 1.99 -20.44
C LEU A 152 -3.44 2.52 -21.79
N LYS A 153 -2.62 3.31 -22.50
CA LYS A 153 -2.97 3.80 -23.84
C LYS A 153 -3.18 2.68 -24.85
N SER A 154 -2.35 1.64 -24.82
CA SER A 154 -2.49 0.49 -25.72
C SER A 154 -3.75 -0.33 -25.38
N TYR A 155 -3.95 -0.64 -24.10
CA TYR A 155 -5.07 -1.44 -23.63
C TYR A 155 -6.42 -0.79 -23.93
N PHE A 156 -6.58 0.49 -23.59
CA PHE A 156 -7.85 1.20 -23.76
C PHE A 156 -8.20 1.52 -25.22
N LYS A 157 -7.28 1.29 -26.18
CA LYS A 157 -7.64 1.26 -27.62
C LYS A 157 -8.45 0.01 -27.98
N ARG A 158 -8.21 -1.12 -27.29
CA ARG A 158 -8.83 -2.42 -27.58
C ARG A 158 -10.03 -2.68 -26.68
N LYS A 159 -9.97 -2.27 -25.41
CA LYS A 159 -11.04 -2.48 -24.43
C LYS A 159 -11.42 -1.15 -23.77
N PRO A 160 -12.61 -0.59 -24.04
CA PRO A 160 -13.02 0.70 -23.47
C PRO A 160 -13.04 0.68 -21.94
N ILE A 161 -12.60 1.78 -21.31
CA ILE A 161 -12.56 1.91 -19.84
C ILE A 161 -13.93 1.67 -19.18
N ASP A 162 -15.02 2.01 -19.86
CA ASP A 162 -16.39 1.83 -19.34
C ASP A 162 -16.78 0.36 -19.14
N LYS A 163 -16.07 -0.57 -19.81
CA LYS A 163 -16.26 -2.02 -19.65
C LYS A 163 -15.61 -2.58 -18.39
N LEU A 164 -14.79 -1.81 -17.67
CA LEU A 164 -14.21 -2.24 -16.40
C LEU A 164 -15.21 -2.07 -15.25
N SER A 165 -15.19 -3.00 -14.29
CA SER A 165 -15.95 -2.92 -13.03
C SER A 165 -15.32 -1.94 -12.04
N HIS A 166 -16.05 -1.53 -10.99
CA HIS A 166 -15.50 -0.73 -9.88
C HIS A 166 -14.24 -1.36 -9.28
N LYS A 167 -14.27 -2.68 -9.02
CA LYS A 167 -13.15 -3.42 -8.45
C LYS A 167 -11.92 -3.38 -9.37
N GLN A 168 -12.11 -3.54 -10.67
CA GLN A 168 -11.01 -3.46 -11.64
C GLN A 168 -10.41 -2.05 -11.72
N LEU A 169 -11.25 -1.01 -11.76
CA LEU A 169 -10.78 0.38 -11.78
C LEU A 169 -10.00 0.71 -10.50
N ALA A 170 -10.52 0.33 -9.33
CA ALA A 170 -9.86 0.56 -8.06
C ALA A 170 -8.54 -0.21 -7.93
N ALA A 171 -8.49 -1.48 -8.34
CA ALA A 171 -7.25 -2.25 -8.32
C ALA A 171 -6.15 -1.60 -9.17
N ILE A 172 -6.47 -1.17 -10.39
CA ILE A 172 -5.52 -0.46 -11.26
C ILE A 172 -5.02 0.84 -10.62
N LEU A 173 -5.91 1.58 -9.94
CA LEU A 173 -5.56 2.84 -9.29
C LEU A 173 -4.72 2.61 -8.02
N ILE A 174 -5.05 1.59 -7.21
CA ILE A 174 -4.28 1.19 -6.03
C ILE A 174 -2.87 0.77 -6.42
N ASP A 175 -2.72 -0.07 -7.45
CA ASP A 175 -1.42 -0.48 -7.97
C ASP A 175 -0.59 0.72 -8.44
N PHE A 176 -1.22 1.64 -9.19
CA PHE A 176 -0.56 2.86 -9.63
C PHE A 176 -0.11 3.74 -8.45
N LEU A 177 -0.98 3.96 -7.47
CA LEU A 177 -0.65 4.77 -6.29
C LEU A 177 0.46 4.11 -5.47
N THR A 178 0.46 2.79 -5.35
CA THR A 178 1.48 2.04 -4.63
C THR A 178 2.83 2.15 -5.30
N ILE A 179 2.90 2.02 -6.64
CA ILE A 179 4.16 2.25 -7.36
C ILE A 179 4.59 3.71 -7.30
N LYS A 180 3.65 4.65 -7.36
CA LYS A 180 3.98 6.07 -7.25
C LYS A 180 4.64 6.35 -5.89
N ASP A 181 4.06 5.85 -4.81
CA ASP A 181 4.58 5.95 -3.44
C ASP A 181 5.97 5.30 -3.32
N ILE A 182 6.11 4.07 -3.81
CA ILE A 182 7.41 3.37 -3.86
C ILE A 182 8.46 4.18 -4.62
N ILE A 183 8.11 4.80 -5.76
CA ILE A 183 9.04 5.60 -6.58
C ILE A 183 9.46 6.91 -5.88
N GLU A 184 8.66 7.41 -4.93
CA GLU A 184 9.02 8.60 -4.14
C GLU A 184 10.17 8.29 -3.17
N GLU A 185 10.18 7.09 -2.58
CA GLU A 185 11.22 6.61 -1.65
C GLU A 185 12.39 5.91 -2.36
N ILE A 186 12.08 5.13 -3.39
CA ILE A 186 13.00 4.29 -4.14
C ILE A 186 13.03 4.82 -5.57
N PRO A 187 14.01 5.66 -5.95
CA PRO A 187 14.16 6.01 -7.34
C PRO A 187 14.42 4.73 -8.15
N ASN A 188 14.12 4.78 -9.44
CA ASN A 188 14.60 3.77 -10.39
C ASN A 188 13.96 2.36 -10.35
N VAL A 189 12.76 2.21 -9.75
CA VAL A 189 12.00 0.94 -9.73
C VAL A 189 11.56 0.45 -11.12
N TYR A 190 11.78 -0.84 -11.37
CA TYR A 190 11.26 -1.54 -12.53
C TYR A 190 10.05 -2.41 -12.15
N PHE A 191 9.01 -2.39 -12.99
CA PHE A 191 7.83 -3.23 -12.82
C PHE A 191 7.20 -3.59 -14.16
N GLU A 192 6.52 -4.73 -14.26
CA GLU A 192 5.73 -5.13 -15.42
C GLU A 192 4.25 -5.25 -15.06
N LEU A 193 3.39 -4.85 -16.01
CA LEU A 193 1.95 -4.99 -15.89
C LEU A 193 1.49 -6.22 -16.67
N ASP A 194 0.57 -6.98 -16.09
CA ASP A 194 -0.19 -7.98 -16.81
C ASP A 194 -1.06 -7.29 -17.88
N GLU A 195 -0.81 -7.59 -19.15
CA GLU A 195 -1.48 -6.92 -20.27
C GLU A 195 -3.01 -7.16 -20.31
N LYS A 196 -3.53 -8.15 -19.59
CA LYS A 196 -4.97 -8.47 -19.53
C LYS A 196 -5.65 -7.72 -18.39
N THR A 197 -5.01 -7.64 -17.22
CA THR A 197 -5.60 -7.06 -16.00
C THR A 197 -5.19 -5.61 -15.75
N LEU A 198 -4.06 -5.17 -16.32
CA LEU A 198 -3.39 -3.90 -16.05
C LEU A 198 -2.82 -3.75 -14.63
N LEU A 199 -2.72 -4.87 -13.90
CA LEU A 199 -2.15 -4.92 -12.56
C LEU A 199 -0.68 -5.29 -12.61
N ILE A 200 0.08 -4.91 -11.59
CA ILE A 200 1.50 -5.20 -11.48
C ILE A 200 1.69 -6.68 -11.24
N GLU A 201 2.40 -7.33 -12.16
CA GLU A 201 2.70 -8.76 -12.12
C GLU A 201 4.14 -9.01 -11.69
N LYS A 202 5.05 -8.11 -12.05
CA LYS A 202 6.47 -8.20 -11.67
C LYS A 202 6.95 -6.89 -11.09
N LEU A 203 7.74 -6.97 -10.03
CA LEU A 203 8.37 -5.84 -9.38
C LEU A 203 9.83 -6.19 -9.08
N ASP A 204 10.73 -5.29 -9.45
CA ASP A 204 12.15 -5.40 -9.21
C ASP A 204 12.61 -4.21 -8.38
N LEU A 205 13.02 -4.54 -7.15
CA LEU A 205 13.59 -3.68 -6.13
C LEU A 205 15.01 -4.17 -5.77
N SER A 206 15.73 -4.76 -6.72
CA SER A 206 17.11 -5.16 -6.48
C SER A 206 18.05 -3.95 -6.41
N ASP A 207 19.05 -3.98 -5.53
CA ASP A 207 20.10 -2.94 -5.44
C ASP A 207 21.26 -3.20 -6.41
N TYR A 208 20.95 -3.49 -7.67
CA TYR A 208 21.96 -3.69 -8.70
C TYR A 208 21.32 -3.78 -10.08
N LEU A 209 21.85 -3.05 -11.06
CA LEU A 209 21.60 -3.36 -12.47
C LEU A 209 22.92 -3.22 -13.25
N GLU A 210 23.81 -4.21 -13.20
CA GLU A 210 24.87 -4.32 -14.23
C GLU A 210 24.32 -4.80 -15.59
N PHE A 211 23.04 -5.15 -15.68
CA PHE A 211 22.41 -5.55 -16.93
C PHE A 211 21.38 -4.52 -17.41
N GLU A 212 21.45 -4.18 -18.70
CA GLU A 212 20.42 -3.42 -19.40
C GLU A 212 19.08 -4.17 -19.31
N VAL A 213 18.19 -3.74 -18.43
CA VAL A 213 16.79 -4.13 -18.53
C VAL A 213 16.26 -3.50 -19.81
N LYS A 214 15.79 -4.32 -20.77
CA LYS A 214 15.31 -3.80 -22.06
C LYS A 214 14.33 -2.65 -21.86
N GLY A 215 14.76 -1.46 -22.24
CA GLY A 215 13.99 -0.24 -22.13
C GLY A 215 14.31 0.66 -20.94
N THR A 216 15.28 0.35 -20.06
CA THR A 216 15.83 1.31 -19.10
C THR A 216 16.97 2.12 -19.74
N PRO A 217 17.14 3.40 -19.39
CA PRO A 217 18.33 4.18 -19.74
C PRO A 217 19.65 3.51 -19.36
N TRP A 218 20.69 3.80 -20.14
CA TRP A 218 22.05 3.33 -19.91
C TRP A 218 22.61 3.91 -18.60
N GLY A 219 23.28 3.10 -17.77
CA GLY A 219 23.86 3.53 -16.48
C GLY A 219 22.86 3.64 -15.32
N TRP A 220 21.63 3.13 -15.50
CA TRP A 220 20.60 3.08 -14.46
C TRP A 220 21.04 2.19 -13.30
N LYS A 221 21.20 2.76 -12.10
CA LYS A 221 21.46 2.02 -10.86
C LYS A 221 20.36 2.33 -9.86
N ASN A 222 19.83 1.29 -9.24
CA ASN A 222 19.21 1.45 -7.93
C ASN A 222 20.35 1.69 -6.94
N ASN A 223 20.17 2.63 -6.01
CA ASN A 223 21.06 2.81 -4.87
C ASN A 223 20.24 2.59 -3.62
N LEU A 224 19.72 1.37 -3.57
CA LEU A 224 18.75 0.87 -2.61
C LEU A 224 19.39 0.44 -1.30
N ARG A 225 20.70 0.68 -1.13
CA ARG A 225 21.62 0.24 -0.06
C ARG A 225 21.04 0.06 1.35
N ASN A 226 19.85 0.56 1.68
CA ASN A 226 19.22 0.47 2.99
C ASN A 226 17.86 -0.28 3.02
N LEU A 227 17.40 -0.91 1.94
CA LEU A 227 16.16 -1.70 2.00
C LEU A 227 16.39 -2.92 2.90
N SER A 228 15.83 -2.87 4.11
CA SER A 228 16.04 -3.87 5.16
C SER A 228 14.75 -4.59 5.57
N GLN A 229 13.61 -4.08 5.10
CA GLN A 229 12.27 -4.57 5.44
C GLN A 229 11.37 -4.60 4.20
N ILE A 230 10.43 -5.53 4.17
CA ILE A 230 9.44 -5.66 3.09
C ILE A 230 8.15 -4.98 3.54
N THR A 231 8.05 -3.67 3.32
CA THR A 231 6.88 -2.85 3.69
C THR A 231 6.29 -2.13 2.47
N GLY A 232 5.04 -1.71 2.54
CA GLY A 232 4.38 -0.94 1.46
C GLY A 232 3.94 -1.75 0.23
N LEU A 233 4.29 -3.05 0.14
CA LEU A 233 3.93 -3.90 -1.01
C LEU A 233 2.57 -4.60 -0.84
N SER A 234 1.94 -4.51 0.33
CA SER A 234 0.74 -5.30 0.66
C SER A 234 -0.46 -5.03 -0.26
N ASN A 235 -0.51 -3.89 -0.94
CA ASN A 235 -1.56 -3.56 -1.90
C ASN A 235 -1.35 -4.18 -3.30
N LEU A 236 -0.16 -4.69 -3.61
CA LEU A 236 0.16 -5.32 -4.90
C LEU A 236 -0.35 -6.77 -4.96
N LYS A 237 -1.66 -6.95 -4.83
CA LYS A 237 -2.29 -8.28 -4.68
C LYS A 237 -2.15 -9.17 -5.93
N HIS A 238 -1.81 -8.62 -7.09
CA HIS A 238 -1.56 -9.40 -8.33
C HIS A 238 -0.09 -9.76 -8.55
N LEU A 239 0.81 -9.34 -7.64
CA LEU A 239 2.25 -9.53 -7.82
C LEU A 239 2.61 -11.03 -7.81
N LYS A 240 3.29 -11.47 -8.87
CA LYS A 240 3.74 -12.85 -9.07
C LYS A 240 5.24 -13.01 -8.99
N THR A 241 6.00 -11.99 -9.39
CA THR A 241 7.46 -11.99 -9.35
C THR A 241 7.96 -10.80 -8.56
N LEU A 242 8.79 -11.05 -7.55
CA LEU A 242 9.44 -10.01 -6.76
C LEU A 242 10.94 -10.28 -6.71
N ASP A 243 11.71 -9.30 -7.18
CA ASP A 243 13.16 -9.28 -7.04
C ASP A 243 13.58 -8.27 -5.97
N LEU A 244 14.35 -8.75 -5.00
CA LEU A 244 14.87 -8.02 -3.85
C LEU A 244 16.39 -8.27 -3.70
N SER A 245 17.07 -8.69 -4.77
CA SER A 245 18.50 -9.01 -4.76
C SER A 245 19.37 -7.85 -4.25
N ASN A 246 20.47 -8.17 -3.58
CA ASN A 246 21.52 -7.23 -3.16
C ASN A 246 21.08 -6.16 -2.15
N ASN A 247 20.02 -6.41 -1.37
CA ASN A 247 19.56 -5.50 -0.33
C ASN A 247 20.10 -5.89 1.07
N GLN A 248 19.56 -5.29 2.13
CA GLN A 248 19.92 -5.57 3.52
C GLN A 248 18.80 -6.31 4.27
N ILE A 249 17.98 -7.10 3.58
CA ILE A 249 16.80 -7.72 4.17
C ILE A 249 17.23 -8.87 5.07
N GLY A 250 16.89 -8.79 6.35
CA GLY A 250 17.11 -9.87 7.33
C GLY A 250 15.84 -10.58 7.78
N ASP A 251 14.69 -9.94 7.56
CA ASP A 251 13.37 -10.39 7.99
C ASP A 251 12.38 -10.35 6.82
N LEU A 252 11.66 -11.45 6.62
CA LEU A 252 10.69 -11.64 5.54
C LEU A 252 9.23 -11.53 6.00
N GLU A 253 8.93 -11.11 7.23
CA GLU A 253 7.56 -11.05 7.79
C GLU A 253 6.52 -10.48 6.81
N GLY A 254 6.82 -9.35 6.16
CA GLY A 254 5.93 -8.66 5.23
C GLY A 254 5.66 -9.39 3.90
N ILE A 255 6.41 -10.46 3.56
CA ILE A 255 6.21 -11.20 2.30
C ILE A 255 4.88 -11.94 2.27
N THR A 256 4.36 -12.32 3.44
CA THR A 256 3.15 -13.15 3.61
C THR A 256 1.88 -12.47 3.06
N GLU A 257 1.91 -11.15 2.91
CA GLU A 257 0.84 -10.36 2.31
C GLU A 257 0.69 -10.54 0.79
N LEU A 258 1.74 -11.03 0.12
CA LEU A 258 1.85 -11.23 -1.33
C LEU A 258 1.39 -12.64 -1.72
N LYS A 259 0.12 -12.94 -1.47
CA LYS A 259 -0.45 -14.30 -1.60
C LYS A 259 -0.37 -14.93 -2.99
N ASN A 260 -0.20 -14.13 -4.04
CA ASN A 260 -0.10 -14.60 -5.42
C ASN A 260 1.36 -14.72 -5.93
N LEU A 261 2.33 -14.55 -5.03
CA LEU A 261 3.74 -14.65 -5.39
C LEU A 261 4.09 -16.07 -5.81
N THR A 262 4.74 -16.18 -6.97
CA THR A 262 5.19 -17.45 -7.55
C THR A 262 6.71 -17.50 -7.66
N HIS A 263 7.36 -16.35 -7.79
CA HIS A 263 8.81 -16.23 -7.93
C HIS A 263 9.32 -15.16 -6.97
N LEU A 264 10.25 -15.55 -6.10
CA LEU A 264 10.89 -14.66 -5.13
C LEU A 264 12.41 -14.74 -5.27
N VAL A 265 13.05 -13.61 -5.57
CA VAL A 265 14.50 -13.53 -5.81
C VAL A 265 15.11 -12.68 -4.71
N LEU A 266 15.91 -13.29 -3.83
CA LEU A 266 16.50 -12.69 -2.62
C LEU A 266 18.03 -12.83 -2.50
N PRO A 267 18.83 -13.10 -3.55
CA PRO A 267 20.24 -13.33 -3.37
C PRO A 267 20.96 -12.11 -2.78
N ASN A 268 22.04 -12.36 -2.04
CA ASN A 268 22.87 -11.35 -1.39
C ASN A 268 22.07 -10.40 -0.48
N ASN A 269 21.32 -10.97 0.46
CA ASN A 269 20.65 -10.24 1.54
C ASN A 269 21.25 -10.66 2.90
N GLN A 270 20.64 -10.25 4.01
CA GLN A 270 21.10 -10.53 5.37
C GLN A 270 20.21 -11.58 6.09
N ILE A 271 19.54 -12.44 5.32
CA ILE A 271 18.63 -13.46 5.88
C ILE A 271 19.46 -14.54 6.55
N SER A 272 19.33 -14.65 7.87
CA SER A 272 20.12 -15.58 8.71
C SER A 272 19.26 -16.39 9.67
N ASP A 273 18.19 -15.77 10.19
CA ASP A 273 17.28 -16.36 11.16
C ASP A 273 16.34 -17.39 10.51
N LEU A 274 16.23 -18.57 11.11
CA LEU A 274 15.38 -19.67 10.65
C LEU A 274 13.87 -19.35 10.74
N ARG A 275 13.44 -18.37 11.55
CA ARG A 275 12.04 -17.92 11.58
C ARG A 275 11.53 -17.48 10.20
N ASN A 276 12.43 -17.04 9.32
CA ASN A 276 12.09 -16.68 7.95
C ASN A 276 11.51 -17.85 7.12
N LEU A 277 11.80 -19.11 7.48
CA LEU A 277 11.19 -20.28 6.84
C LEU A 277 9.68 -20.33 7.06
N GLU A 278 9.18 -19.87 8.22
CA GLU A 278 7.75 -19.83 8.49
C GLU A 278 7.02 -18.89 7.53
N TYR A 279 7.61 -17.71 7.26
CA TYR A 279 7.06 -16.76 6.31
C TYR A 279 7.09 -17.28 4.87
N ILE A 280 8.20 -17.90 4.46
CA ILE A 280 8.34 -18.48 3.11
C ILE A 280 7.31 -19.61 2.90
N ASN A 281 7.13 -20.49 3.89
CA ASN A 281 6.21 -21.63 3.80
C ASN A 281 4.73 -21.22 3.83
N GLN A 282 4.39 -20.00 4.26
CA GLN A 282 3.05 -19.44 4.12
C GLN A 282 2.70 -19.04 2.67
N LEU A 283 3.70 -18.88 1.79
CA LEU A 283 3.48 -18.57 0.37
C LEU A 283 3.08 -19.83 -0.40
N SER A 284 1.82 -20.23 -0.29
CA SER A 284 1.30 -21.48 -0.87
C SER A 284 1.44 -21.59 -2.39
N ASN A 285 1.59 -20.47 -3.08
CA ASN A 285 1.73 -20.40 -4.55
C ASN A 285 3.19 -20.28 -5.01
N LEU A 286 4.16 -20.28 -4.09
CA LEU A 286 5.56 -20.07 -4.43
C LEU A 286 6.13 -21.27 -5.19
N GLN A 287 6.58 -21.02 -6.41
CA GLN A 287 7.13 -22.04 -7.33
C GLN A 287 8.65 -21.96 -7.42
N PHE A 288 9.23 -20.79 -7.16
CA PHE A 288 10.66 -20.57 -7.22
C PHE A 288 11.13 -19.59 -6.15
N ILE A 289 12.23 -19.93 -5.48
CA ILE A 289 12.93 -19.02 -4.58
C ILE A 289 14.45 -19.12 -4.76
N ASP A 290 15.11 -17.97 -4.85
CA ASP A 290 16.58 -17.86 -4.82
C ASP A 290 17.03 -17.16 -3.54
N LEU A 291 17.76 -17.87 -2.69
CA LEU A 291 18.31 -17.39 -1.42
C LEU A 291 19.85 -17.29 -1.44
N CYS A 292 20.50 -17.47 -2.59
CA CYS A 292 21.96 -17.54 -2.67
C CYS A 292 22.65 -16.34 -2.00
N GLY A 293 23.73 -16.58 -1.27
CA GLY A 293 24.46 -15.49 -0.61
C GLY A 293 23.79 -14.94 0.65
N ASN A 294 22.73 -15.60 1.15
CA ASN A 294 22.21 -15.37 2.51
C ASN A 294 22.77 -16.41 3.49
N ASP A 295 22.95 -16.03 4.75
CA ASP A 295 23.50 -16.91 5.79
C ASP A 295 22.58 -18.09 6.12
N ILE A 296 21.26 -17.93 5.95
CA ILE A 296 20.27 -19.01 6.15
C ILE A 296 20.60 -20.25 5.32
N THR A 297 21.20 -20.08 4.13
CA THR A 297 21.55 -21.17 3.19
C THR A 297 22.58 -22.15 3.75
N LYS A 298 23.26 -21.82 4.85
CA LYS A 298 24.20 -22.70 5.56
C LYS A 298 23.48 -23.74 6.42
N ASN A 299 22.25 -23.45 6.82
CA ASN A 299 21.50 -24.19 7.85
C ASN A 299 20.21 -24.82 7.34
N VAL A 300 19.87 -24.63 6.06
CA VAL A 300 18.64 -25.15 5.44
C VAL A 300 18.94 -25.99 4.22
N LYS A 301 18.02 -26.87 3.89
CA LYS A 301 18.03 -27.77 2.72
C LYS A 301 16.69 -27.69 2.01
N ASN A 302 16.61 -28.22 0.79
CA ASN A 302 15.41 -28.09 -0.04
C ASN A 302 14.15 -28.69 0.62
N GLU A 303 14.31 -29.70 1.49
CA GLU A 303 13.20 -30.36 2.19
C GLU A 303 12.56 -29.48 3.29
N ASP A 304 13.20 -28.39 3.70
CA ASP A 304 12.66 -27.45 4.69
C ASP A 304 11.63 -26.49 4.09
N PHE A 305 11.45 -26.53 2.76
CA PHE A 305 10.54 -25.69 1.98
C PHE A 305 9.36 -26.50 1.43
N ASN A 306 8.34 -25.79 0.93
CA ASN A 306 7.23 -26.42 0.20
C ASN A 306 7.74 -27.31 -0.95
N PRO A 307 7.33 -28.59 -1.04
CA PRO A 307 7.86 -29.57 -2.00
C PRO A 307 7.63 -29.19 -3.47
N TYR A 308 6.70 -28.29 -3.76
CA TYR A 308 6.44 -27.80 -5.12
C TYR A 308 7.25 -26.54 -5.47
N CYS A 309 8.04 -26.02 -4.53
CA CYS A 309 8.90 -24.86 -4.71
C CYS A 309 10.30 -25.31 -5.13
N ARG A 310 10.79 -24.79 -6.26
CA ARG A 310 12.19 -24.92 -6.64
C ARG A 310 13.03 -23.93 -5.83
N VAL A 311 13.92 -24.46 -4.99
CA VAL A 311 14.79 -23.66 -4.11
C VAL A 311 16.22 -23.62 -4.65
N LEU A 312 16.80 -22.43 -4.72
CA LEU A 312 18.20 -22.21 -5.05
C LEU A 312 18.94 -21.65 -3.82
N LEU A 313 19.79 -22.46 -3.21
CA LEU A 313 20.54 -22.10 -2.00
C LEU A 313 22.00 -21.69 -2.30
N LYS A 314 22.58 -22.17 -3.41
CA LYS A 314 23.95 -21.85 -3.84
C LYS A 314 24.01 -21.80 -5.37
N ARG A 315 24.76 -20.84 -5.92
CA ARG A 315 25.16 -20.83 -7.33
C ARG A 315 26.54 -21.45 -7.45
N TYR A 316 26.68 -22.49 -8.26
CA TYR A 316 28.00 -22.99 -8.64
C TYR A 316 28.53 -22.05 -9.73
N ILE A 317 29.66 -21.41 -9.47
CA ILE A 317 30.42 -20.72 -10.52
C ILE A 317 30.98 -21.85 -11.41
N GLN A 318 30.57 -21.90 -12.67
CA GLN A 318 31.23 -22.72 -13.69
C GLN A 318 32.45 -22.00 -14.24
#